data_AF-A0A0S8CIZ0-F1
#
_entry.id   AF-A0A0S8CIZ0-F1
#
_cell.length_a   1.000
_cell.length_b   1.000
_cell.length_c   1.000
_cell.angle_alpha   90.00
_cell.angle_beta   90.00
_cell.angle_gamma   90.00
#
_symmetry.space_group_name_H-M   'P 1'
#
loop_
_entity.id
_entity.type
_entity.pdbx_description
1 polymer ?
#
loop_
_entity_poly.entity_id
_entity_poly.type
_entity_poly.pdbx_seq_one_letter_code
_entity_poly.pdbx_strand_id
1 'polypeptide(L)'
;MFDFFQRSHTRAVAVLNEFGGVAGFITIRDVLRFIFGELATKKEEAATVEEIEPHVFELPGDVKLTELFRLTGIKINDPRMTTVAGVAFRHIDCLPKVGDKITVDNLTIAVLEMDAHRISRVRLAVDTEESLESDTTVSAGEESPIENTEVTGSTQENGLGEAG
;
A
#
# COMPACT_ATOMS: atom_id res chain seq x y z
N MET A 1 8.13 18.85 -32.70
CA MET A 1 8.16 17.44 -33.19
C MET A 1 6.75 16.86 -33.32
N PHE A 2 5.87 17.03 -32.32
CA PHE A 2 4.46 16.61 -32.40
C PHE A 2 3.70 17.17 -33.62
N ASP A 3 3.79 18.49 -33.86
CA ASP A 3 3.16 19.15 -35.02
C ASP A 3 3.59 18.57 -36.37
N PHE A 4 4.84 18.11 -36.48
CA PHE A 4 5.33 17.48 -37.69
C PHE A 4 4.55 16.20 -38.00
N PHE A 5 4.37 15.33 -37.01
CA PHE A 5 3.60 14.10 -37.16
C PHE A 5 2.12 14.39 -37.45
N GLN A 6 1.53 15.44 -36.85
CA GLN A 6 0.15 15.83 -37.14
C GLN A 6 -0.04 16.32 -38.57
N ARG A 7 0.81 17.23 -39.05
CA ARG A 7 0.66 17.85 -40.37
C ARG A 7 1.03 16.90 -41.52
N SER A 8 1.95 15.97 -41.28
CA SER A 8 2.42 15.01 -42.29
C SER A 8 1.57 13.75 -42.41
N HIS A 9 0.58 13.54 -41.51
CA HIS A 9 -0.18 12.28 -41.39
C HIS A 9 0.71 11.02 -41.34
N THR A 10 1.96 11.16 -40.93
CA THR A 10 2.96 10.08 -40.90
C THR A 10 3.02 9.49 -39.50
N ARG A 11 3.28 8.18 -39.39
CA ARG A 11 3.31 7.47 -38.09
C ARG A 11 4.70 7.13 -37.57
N ALA A 12 5.70 7.12 -38.46
CA ALA A 12 7.09 6.83 -38.15
C ALA A 12 8.02 7.63 -39.09
N VAL A 13 9.17 8.07 -38.58
CA VAL A 13 10.19 8.75 -39.37
C VAL A 13 11.57 8.18 -39.07
N ALA A 14 12.44 8.21 -40.08
CA ALA A 14 13.87 7.92 -39.91
C ALA A 14 14.61 9.19 -39.47
N VAL A 15 15.53 9.03 -38.53
CA VAL A 15 16.45 10.08 -38.08
C VAL A 15 17.77 9.88 -38.80
N LEU A 16 18.27 10.94 -39.45
CA LEU A 16 19.56 10.92 -40.14
C LEU A 16 20.64 11.50 -39.23
N ASN A 17 21.86 10.95 -39.33
CA ASN A 17 23.06 11.56 -38.78
C ASN A 17 23.68 12.56 -39.77
N GLU A 18 24.73 13.24 -39.34
CA GLU A 18 25.43 14.28 -40.10
C GLU A 18 26.11 13.76 -41.38
N PHE A 19 26.31 12.45 -41.50
CA PHE A 19 26.89 11.80 -42.67
C PHE A 19 25.84 11.19 -43.61
N GLY A 20 24.54 11.48 -43.36
CA GLY A 20 23.43 10.94 -44.15
C GLY A 20 23.10 9.47 -43.86
N GLY A 21 23.70 8.88 -42.84
CA GLY A 21 23.35 7.55 -42.33
C GLY A 21 22.11 7.59 -41.44
N VAL A 22 21.41 6.46 -41.31
CA VAL A 22 20.26 6.35 -40.42
C VAL A 22 20.74 6.15 -38.98
N ALA A 23 20.45 7.12 -38.10
CA ALA A 23 20.71 7.05 -36.68
C ALA A 23 19.65 6.21 -35.93
N GLY A 24 18.42 6.18 -36.44
CA GLY A 24 17.33 5.40 -35.84
C GLY A 24 15.96 5.78 -36.38
N PHE A 25 14.91 5.31 -35.71
CA PHE A 25 13.52 5.61 -36.03
C PHE A 25 12.82 6.18 -34.82
N ILE A 26 11.88 7.10 -35.05
CA ILE A 26 10.99 7.64 -34.03
C ILE A 26 9.56 7.59 -34.53
N THR A 27 8.64 7.22 -33.65
CA THR A 27 7.21 7.13 -33.95
C THR A 27 6.41 8.19 -33.20
N ILE A 28 5.19 8.45 -33.66
CA ILE A 28 4.25 9.30 -32.91
C ILE A 28 3.97 8.73 -31.51
N ARG A 29 4.05 7.40 -31.34
CA ARG A 29 3.88 6.77 -30.03
C ARG A 29 5.04 7.12 -29.09
N ASP A 30 6.26 7.28 -29.58
CA ASP A 30 7.41 7.65 -28.75
C ASP A 30 7.31 9.11 -28.29
N VAL A 31 6.87 9.99 -29.20
CA VAL A 31 6.56 11.39 -28.88
C VAL A 31 5.44 11.48 -27.83
N LEU A 32 4.36 10.73 -28.02
CA LEU A 32 3.26 10.68 -27.06
C LEU A 32 3.69 10.08 -25.73
N ARG A 33 4.56 9.06 -25.73
CA ARG A 33 5.06 8.43 -24.50
C ARG A 33 5.95 9.36 -23.69
N PHE A 34 6.75 10.18 -24.35
CA PHE A 34 7.54 11.19 -23.67
C PHE A 34 6.67 12.24 -22.96
N ILE A 35 5.54 12.62 -23.58
CA ILE A 35 4.64 13.67 -23.05
C ILE A 35 3.70 13.12 -21.98
N PHE A 36 3.08 11.96 -22.23
CA PHE A 36 1.97 11.43 -21.43
C PHE A 36 2.33 10.16 -20.65
N GLY A 37 3.55 9.64 -20.76
CA GLY A 37 3.93 8.34 -20.20
C GLY A 37 3.37 7.17 -21.01
N GLU A 38 3.28 5.98 -20.42
CA GLU A 38 2.80 4.79 -21.12
C GLU A 38 1.33 4.95 -21.56
N LEU A 39 1.10 5.08 -22.88
CA LEU A 39 -0.23 4.85 -23.45
C LEU A 39 -0.53 3.36 -23.32
N ALA A 40 -1.16 2.98 -22.20
CA ALA A 40 -1.58 1.61 -21.93
C ALA A 40 -2.45 1.10 -23.09
N THR A 41 -1.87 0.25 -23.95
CA THR A 41 -2.63 -0.54 -24.91
C THR A 41 -3.12 -1.75 -24.14
N LYS A 42 -4.35 -1.64 -23.63
CA LYS A 42 -5.04 -2.64 -22.84
C LYS A 42 -4.85 -4.06 -23.42
N LYS A 43 -3.94 -4.83 -22.83
CA LYS A 43 -4.06 -6.28 -22.68
C LYS A 43 -4.23 -6.47 -21.18
N GLU A 44 -5.45 -6.78 -20.77
CA GLU A 44 -5.79 -7.04 -19.36
C GLU A 44 -5.06 -8.32 -18.93
N GLU A 45 -3.82 -8.18 -18.48
CA GLU A 45 -3.41 -8.93 -17.29
C GLU A 45 -4.05 -8.17 -16.14
N ALA A 46 -5.03 -8.79 -15.49
CA ALA A 46 -5.73 -8.16 -14.37
C ALA A 46 -4.67 -7.71 -13.35
N ALA A 47 -4.65 -6.42 -13.03
CA ALA A 47 -3.85 -5.93 -11.92
C ALA A 47 -4.24 -6.76 -10.69
N THR A 48 -3.29 -7.57 -10.21
CA THR A 48 -3.56 -8.49 -9.10
C THR A 48 -3.45 -7.66 -7.83
N VAL A 49 -4.61 -7.34 -7.24
CA VAL A 49 -4.68 -6.81 -5.88
C VAL A 49 -4.58 -8.01 -4.95
N GLU A 50 -3.48 -8.11 -4.21
CA GLU A 50 -3.20 -9.22 -3.32
C GLU A 50 -3.36 -8.76 -1.87
N GLU A 51 -4.19 -9.46 -1.10
CA GLU A 51 -4.25 -9.27 0.36
C GLU A 51 -3.14 -10.11 1.00
N ILE A 52 -2.14 -9.45 1.57
CA ILE A 52 -0.97 -10.12 2.17
C ILE A 52 -1.17 -10.42 3.66
N GLU A 53 -1.99 -9.60 4.33
CA GLU A 53 -2.39 -9.72 5.73
C GLU A 53 -3.81 -9.16 5.86
N PRO A 54 -4.57 -9.47 6.94
CA PRO A 54 -5.89 -8.90 7.14
C PRO A 54 -5.86 -7.37 7.03
N HIS A 55 -6.63 -6.82 6.11
CA HIS A 55 -6.69 -5.37 5.83
C HIS A 55 -5.40 -4.74 5.27
N VAL A 56 -4.45 -5.55 4.78
CA VAL A 56 -3.22 -5.09 4.14
C VAL A 56 -3.12 -5.66 2.73
N PHE A 57 -3.06 -4.77 1.74
CA PHE A 57 -3.08 -5.10 0.32
C PHE A 57 -1.82 -4.61 -0.38
N GLU A 58 -1.26 -5.41 -1.28
CA GLU A 58 -0.28 -4.98 -2.27
C GLU A 58 -0.88 -4.97 -3.66
N LEU A 59 -0.59 -3.92 -4.42
CA LEU A 59 -1.17 -3.75 -5.75
C LEU A 59 -0.31 -2.86 -6.66
N PRO A 60 -0.49 -2.99 -7.99
CA PRO A 60 0.08 -2.05 -8.96
C PRO A 60 -0.40 -0.62 -8.70
N GLY A 61 0.50 0.36 -8.88
CA GLY A 61 0.18 1.77 -8.65
C GLY A 61 -0.88 2.34 -9.61
N ASP A 62 -1.01 1.74 -10.80
CA ASP A 62 -1.97 2.16 -11.83
C ASP A 62 -3.39 1.61 -11.63
N VAL A 63 -3.63 0.82 -10.58
CA VAL A 63 -4.97 0.38 -10.19
C VAL A 63 -5.89 1.59 -10.02
N LYS A 64 -7.03 1.55 -10.72
CA LYS A 64 -8.05 2.60 -10.64
C LYS A 64 -8.77 2.55 -9.29
N LEU A 65 -9.14 3.71 -8.74
CA LEU A 65 -9.88 3.79 -7.48
C LEU A 65 -11.22 3.03 -7.53
N THR A 66 -11.89 3.05 -8.69
CA THR A 66 -13.12 2.28 -8.93
C THR A 66 -12.88 0.77 -8.90
N GLU A 67 -11.73 0.32 -9.37
CA GLU A 67 -11.36 -1.09 -9.40
C GLU A 67 -10.92 -1.57 -8.02
N LEU A 68 -10.12 -0.76 -7.32
CA LEU A 68 -9.78 -1.00 -5.92
C LEU A 68 -11.06 -1.22 -5.08
N PHE A 69 -12.04 -0.31 -5.20
CA PHE A 69 -13.31 -0.43 -4.49
C PHE A 69 -14.07 -1.71 -4.87
N ARG A 70 -14.07 -2.08 -6.16
CA ARG A 70 -14.73 -3.31 -6.62
C ARG A 70 -14.11 -4.58 -6.04
N LEU A 71 -12.79 -4.61 -5.91
CA LEU A 71 -12.03 -5.79 -5.47
C LEU A 71 -11.93 -5.92 -3.94
N THR A 72 -11.84 -4.80 -3.23
CA THR A 72 -11.52 -4.78 -1.78
C THR A 72 -12.62 -4.16 -0.92
N GLY A 73 -13.59 -3.46 -1.52
CA GLY A 73 -14.54 -2.61 -0.79
C GLY A 73 -13.94 -1.31 -0.25
N ILE A 74 -12.63 -1.10 -0.39
CA ILE A 74 -11.95 0.10 0.09
C ILE A 74 -12.25 1.28 -0.82
N LYS A 75 -12.74 2.37 -0.23
CA LYS A 75 -13.05 3.60 -0.94
C LYS A 75 -12.02 4.66 -0.62
N ILE A 76 -11.24 5.06 -1.63
CA ILE A 76 -10.40 6.26 -1.58
C ILE A 76 -11.13 7.35 -2.38
N ASN A 77 -11.40 8.49 -1.75
CA ASN A 77 -12.12 9.58 -2.39
C ASN A 77 -11.18 10.73 -2.75
N ASP A 78 -10.76 10.80 -4.02
CA ASP A 78 -10.00 11.94 -4.54
C ASP A 78 -10.67 12.53 -5.80
N PRO A 79 -10.95 13.85 -5.85
CA PRO A 79 -11.65 14.45 -6.99
C PRO A 79 -10.78 14.71 -8.21
N ARG A 80 -9.44 14.65 -8.09
CA ARG A 80 -8.49 14.93 -9.18
C ARG A 80 -7.78 13.68 -9.68
N MET A 81 -7.66 12.66 -8.84
CA MET A 81 -6.89 11.45 -9.11
C MET A 81 -7.80 10.25 -9.32
N THR A 82 -7.43 9.40 -10.28
CA THR A 82 -8.23 8.21 -10.64
C THR A 82 -7.52 6.89 -10.33
N THR A 83 -6.26 6.93 -9.88
CA THR A 83 -5.44 5.75 -9.55
C THR A 83 -4.81 5.91 -8.17
N VAL A 84 -4.43 4.79 -7.55
CA VAL A 84 -3.82 4.78 -6.21
C VAL A 84 -2.46 5.48 -6.21
N ALA A 85 -1.61 5.25 -7.22
CA ALA A 85 -0.36 5.98 -7.40
C ALA A 85 -0.60 7.49 -7.56
N GLY A 86 -1.64 7.89 -8.30
CA GLY A 86 -1.97 9.32 -8.47
C GLY A 86 -2.32 9.99 -7.15
N VAL A 87 -3.11 9.31 -6.31
CA VAL A 87 -3.41 9.77 -4.95
C VAL A 87 -2.12 9.89 -4.13
N ALA A 88 -1.31 8.83 -4.04
CA ALA A 88 -0.06 8.87 -3.29
C ALA A 88 0.88 9.98 -3.76
N PHE A 89 1.13 10.06 -5.05
CA PHE A 89 1.99 11.08 -5.66
C PHE A 89 1.54 12.49 -5.31
N ARG A 90 0.23 12.76 -5.42
CA ARG A 90 -0.32 14.07 -5.11
C ARG A 90 -0.20 14.42 -3.62
N HIS A 91 -0.40 13.44 -2.72
CA HIS A 91 -0.30 13.68 -1.28
C HIS A 91 1.15 13.89 -0.82
N ILE A 92 2.12 13.29 -1.50
CA ILE A 92 3.56 13.47 -1.22
C ILE A 92 4.04 14.88 -1.63
N ASP A 93 3.39 15.52 -2.60
CA ASP A 93 3.66 16.88 -3.09
C ASP A 93 5.13 17.13 -3.52
N CYS A 94 5.84 16.05 -3.84
CA CYS A 94 7.17 16.05 -4.43
C CYS A 94 7.39 14.71 -5.16
N LEU A 95 8.57 14.50 -5.76
CA LEU A 95 8.86 13.23 -6.42
C LEU A 95 8.91 12.09 -5.38
N PRO A 96 8.01 11.09 -5.46
CA PRO A 96 7.97 10.00 -4.49
C PRO A 96 9.23 9.15 -4.53
N LYS A 97 9.53 8.54 -3.38
CA LYS A 97 10.61 7.59 -3.19
C LYS A 97 10.07 6.32 -2.57
N VAL A 98 10.77 5.21 -2.81
CA VAL A 98 10.49 3.94 -2.13
C VAL A 98 10.60 4.15 -0.62
N GLY A 99 9.59 3.70 0.11
CA GLY A 99 9.45 3.88 1.55
C GLY A 99 8.64 5.10 1.97
N ASP A 100 8.30 6.01 1.05
CA ASP A 100 7.38 7.11 1.37
C ASP A 100 6.01 6.56 1.77
N LYS A 101 5.42 7.20 2.78
CA LYS A 101 4.10 6.85 3.31
C LYS A 101 3.23 8.08 3.41
N ILE A 102 1.97 7.93 3.05
CA ILE A 102 0.93 8.94 3.22
C ILE A 102 -0.31 8.30 3.83
N THR A 103 -1.03 9.08 4.61
CA THR A 103 -2.31 8.68 5.20
C THR A 103 -3.42 9.48 4.53
N VAL A 104 -4.46 8.79 4.07
CA VAL A 104 -5.67 9.37 3.49
C VAL A 104 -6.86 8.77 4.23
N ASP A 105 -7.62 9.61 4.92
CA ASP A 105 -8.69 9.17 5.81
C ASP A 105 -8.17 8.16 6.86
N ASN A 106 -8.62 6.91 6.82
CA ASN A 106 -8.19 5.80 7.69
C ASN A 106 -7.31 4.75 6.94
N LEU A 107 -6.64 5.18 5.87
CA LEU A 107 -5.85 4.32 5.00
C LEU A 107 -4.41 4.83 4.92
N THR A 108 -3.45 3.95 5.16
CA THR A 108 -2.03 4.22 4.93
C THR A 108 -1.62 3.65 3.58
N ILE A 109 -1.04 4.50 2.72
CA ILE A 109 -0.48 4.13 1.42
C ILE A 109 1.04 4.25 1.50
N ALA A 110 1.76 3.15 1.29
CA ALA A 110 3.22 3.11 1.25
C ALA A 110 3.74 2.79 -0.15
N VAL A 111 4.75 3.54 -0.61
CA VAL A 111 5.43 3.31 -1.89
C VAL A 111 6.40 2.14 -1.73
N LEU A 112 6.14 1.04 -2.45
CA LEU A 112 7.01 -0.15 -2.42
C LEU A 112 8.04 -0.14 -3.54
N GLU A 113 7.63 0.28 -4.74
CA GLU A 113 8.49 0.28 -5.92
C GLU A 113 8.23 1.51 -6.78
N MET A 114 9.31 2.00 -7.40
CA MET A 114 9.29 3.09 -8.38
C MET A 114 9.89 2.58 -9.69
N ASP A 115 9.20 2.85 -10.81
CA ASP A 115 9.75 2.73 -12.16
C ASP A 115 10.03 4.13 -12.71
N ALA A 116 11.30 4.54 -12.67
CA ALA A 116 11.76 5.91 -12.92
C ALA A 116 10.98 6.94 -12.08
N HIS A 117 10.07 7.69 -12.68
CA HIS A 117 9.26 8.72 -12.01
C HIS A 117 7.83 8.26 -11.70
N ARG A 118 7.52 6.98 -11.87
CA ARG A 118 6.19 6.40 -11.66
C ARG A 118 6.21 5.47 -10.46
N ILE A 119 5.24 5.59 -9.56
CA ILE A 119 5.00 4.59 -8.51
C ILE A 119 4.46 3.33 -9.20
N SER A 120 5.24 2.25 -9.24
CA SER A 120 4.84 1.00 -9.89
C SER A 120 4.06 0.09 -8.95
N ARG A 121 4.33 0.12 -7.65
CA ARG A 121 3.70 -0.75 -6.65
C ARG A 121 3.53 -0.06 -5.31
N VAL A 122 2.40 -0.31 -4.65
CA VAL A 122 2.05 0.27 -3.36
C VAL A 122 1.55 -0.79 -2.39
N ARG A 123 1.68 -0.51 -1.10
CA ARG A 123 0.99 -1.20 -0.02
C ARG A 123 -0.10 -0.31 0.54
N LEU A 124 -1.30 -0.84 0.70
CA LEU A 124 -2.41 -0.23 1.42
C LEU A 124 -2.61 -0.96 2.75
N ALA A 125 -2.79 -0.22 3.83
CA ALA A 125 -3.21 -0.75 5.12
C ALA A 125 -4.41 0.05 5.62
N VAL A 126 -5.48 -0.64 6.04
CA VAL A 126 -6.63 0.00 6.70
C VAL A 126 -6.35 0.04 8.19
N ASP A 127 -6.41 1.24 8.77
CA ASP A 127 -6.36 1.39 10.21
C ASP A 127 -7.75 1.04 10.76
N THR A 128 -7.93 -0.23 11.17
CA THR A 128 -9.11 -0.65 11.92
C THR A 128 -8.96 -0.12 13.35
N GLU A 129 -9.86 0.76 13.79
CA GLU A 129 -10.07 1.04 15.21
C GLU A 129 -10.67 -0.19 15.91
N GLU A 130 -9.93 -1.30 15.96
CA GLU A 130 -10.13 -2.40 16.90
C GLU A 130 -8.80 -2.65 17.61
N SER A 131 -8.40 -1.67 18.43
CA SER A 131 -7.45 -1.94 19.50
C SER A 131 -8.15 -1.66 20.83
N LEU A 132 -8.11 -2.68 21.69
CA LEU A 132 -8.46 -2.72 23.13
C LEU A 132 -9.86 -3.27 23.45
N GLU A 133 -9.93 -4.58 23.73
CA GLU A 133 -10.25 -5.09 25.08
C GLU A 133 -10.00 -6.60 25.23
N SER A 134 -9.28 -6.95 26.31
CA SER A 134 -9.10 -8.26 26.95
C SER A 134 -8.46 -9.42 26.17
N ASP A 135 -7.17 -9.68 26.42
CA ASP A 135 -6.76 -10.91 27.13
C ASP A 135 -5.26 -10.87 27.49
N THR A 136 -4.96 -10.74 28.78
CA THR A 136 -3.74 -11.35 29.34
C THR A 136 -4.03 -11.68 30.80
N THR A 137 -4.66 -12.83 31.02
CA THR A 137 -4.46 -13.60 32.25
C THR A 137 -3.66 -14.87 31.96
N VAL A 138 -2.40 -14.84 32.44
CA VAL A 138 -1.61 -15.93 33.05
C VAL A 138 -1.11 -17.10 32.19
N SER A 139 0.21 -17.30 32.20
CA SER A 139 0.97 -18.57 32.38
C SER A 139 2.39 -18.38 31.81
N ALA A 140 3.51 -18.83 32.36
CA ALA A 140 3.91 -19.48 33.61
C ALA A 140 5.44 -19.30 33.72
N GLY A 141 5.97 -19.26 34.94
CA GLY A 141 7.40 -19.39 35.19
C GLY A 141 7.58 -20.40 36.31
N GLU A 142 7.85 -21.65 35.93
CA GLU A 142 8.30 -22.71 36.82
C GLU A 142 9.69 -22.37 37.36
N GLU A 143 9.84 -22.29 38.68
CA GLU A 143 11.11 -22.63 39.35
C GLU A 143 10.79 -23.49 40.58
N SER A 144 11.51 -24.62 40.66
CA SER A 144 11.30 -25.75 41.55
C SER A 144 12.00 -25.55 42.94
N PRO A 145 12.11 -26.56 43.83
CA PRO A 145 11.67 -26.45 45.22
C PRO A 145 12.81 -26.42 46.25
N ILE A 146 12.59 -25.85 47.44
CA ILE A 146 13.37 -26.20 48.65
C ILE A 146 12.52 -26.11 49.93
N GLU A 147 12.32 -27.30 50.52
CA GLU A 147 12.43 -27.67 51.94
C GLU A 147 12.13 -26.66 53.07
N ASN A 148 11.16 -27.07 53.91
CA ASN A 148 11.32 -27.44 55.32
C ASN A 148 10.45 -26.72 56.38
N THR A 149 9.96 -27.59 57.27
CA THR A 149 9.70 -27.41 58.71
C THR A 149 8.28 -27.09 59.15
N GLU A 150 7.65 -28.16 59.66
CA GLU A 150 6.59 -28.20 60.68
C GLU A 150 6.81 -27.16 61.80
N VAL A 151 5.77 -26.47 62.26
CA VAL A 151 5.50 -26.24 63.70
C VAL A 151 4.00 -26.03 63.92
N THR A 152 3.51 -26.70 64.96
CA THR A 152 2.17 -26.80 65.53
C THR A 152 1.73 -25.59 66.38
N GLY A 153 0.43 -25.48 66.67
CA GLY A 153 -0.14 -24.68 67.77
C GLY A 153 -1.33 -23.81 67.34
N SER A 154 -2.57 -24.18 67.68
CA SER A 154 -3.35 -23.74 68.88
C SER A 154 -3.77 -22.25 68.80
N THR A 155 -4.95 -21.75 69.17
CA THR A 155 -6.20 -22.21 69.80
C THR A 155 -7.08 -20.93 69.91
N GLN A 156 -8.38 -21.11 70.15
CA GLN A 156 -9.46 -20.15 70.52
C GLN A 156 -10.40 -19.76 69.36
N GLU A 157 -11.65 -20.24 69.32
CA GLU A 157 -12.80 -20.11 70.25
C GLU A 157 -13.36 -18.69 70.42
N ASN A 158 -14.70 -18.67 70.47
CA ASN A 158 -15.67 -17.59 70.66
C ASN A 158 -16.10 -16.84 69.39
N GLY A 159 -17.39 -16.70 69.09
CA GLY A 159 -18.58 -17.07 69.84
C GLY A 159 -19.76 -16.19 69.39
N LEU A 160 -20.92 -16.84 69.25
CA LEU A 160 -22.30 -16.35 69.30
C LEU A 160 -22.72 -15.03 68.62
N GLY A 161 -23.77 -15.15 67.81
CA GLY A 161 -24.65 -14.05 67.42
C GLY A 161 -25.75 -14.49 66.47
N GLU A 162 -26.72 -15.27 66.98
CA GLU A 162 -27.95 -15.64 66.29
C GLU A 162 -28.89 -14.45 66.03
N ALA A 163 -29.62 -14.57 64.92
CA ALA A 163 -31.04 -14.30 64.71
C ALA A 163 -31.67 -12.95 65.12
N GLY A 164 -32.19 -12.28 64.11
CA GLY A 164 -33.29 -11.33 64.14
C GLY A 164 -33.84 -11.16 62.73
#